data_AF-A0A1S1RKK4-F1
#
_entry.id   AF-A0A1S1RKK4-F1
#
_cell.length_a   1.000
_cell.length_b   1.000
_cell.length_c   1.000
_cell.angle_alpha   90.00
_cell.angle_beta   90.00
_cell.angle_gamma   90.00
#
_symmetry.space_group_name_H-M   'P 1'
#
loop_
_entity.id
_entity.type
_entity.pdbx_description
1 polymer ?
#
loop_
_entity_poly.entity_id
_entity_poly.type
_entity_poly.pdbx_seq_one_letter_code
_entity_poly.pdbx_strand_id
1 'polypeptide(L)'
;MPGTTYLPAEGRQGDAPEWPLASMTSAEEVAWRDLWATPQAEAWAQLGIGAVRVVARYCRLVCTAEASMAGKPTVAGVQAIGEARQLEDRLGLTPMAMLRLRWEVVADELAAARSDAPQPVTQRRIRAVE
;
A
#
# COMPACT_ATOMS: atom_id res chain seq x y z
N MET A 1 -6.65 24.99 -7.63
CA MET A 1 -6.77 23.91 -6.62
C MET A 1 -6.37 22.62 -7.31
N PRO A 2 -5.45 21.80 -6.77
CA PRO A 2 -5.14 20.52 -7.40
C PRO A 2 -6.38 19.61 -7.37
N GLY A 3 -6.62 18.88 -8.47
CA GLY A 3 -7.77 18.00 -8.65
C GLY A 3 -7.74 16.74 -7.77
N THR A 4 -8.73 15.87 -7.97
CA THR A 4 -8.80 14.53 -7.37
C THR A 4 -7.64 13.66 -7.86
N THR A 5 -7.04 12.90 -6.95
CA THR A 5 -6.08 11.84 -7.28
C THR A 5 -6.83 10.52 -7.35
N TYR A 6 -6.72 9.84 -8.48
CA TYR A 6 -7.33 8.54 -8.70
C TYR A 6 -6.34 7.43 -8.36
N LEU A 7 -6.76 6.49 -7.51
CA LEU A 7 -5.96 5.34 -7.07
C LEU A 7 -6.56 4.07 -7.68
N PRO A 8 -5.73 3.13 -8.16
CA PRO A 8 -6.23 1.89 -8.76
C PRO A 8 -6.83 0.96 -7.71
N ALA A 9 -8.01 0.40 -7.97
CA ALA A 9 -8.71 -0.51 -7.06
C ALA A 9 -7.94 -1.80 -6.79
N GLU A 10 -7.13 -2.23 -7.74
CA GLU A 10 -6.24 -3.40 -7.67
C GLU A 10 -5.08 -3.19 -6.69
N GLY A 11 -4.88 -1.95 -6.25
CA GLY A 11 -3.80 -1.58 -5.36
C GLY A 11 -2.46 -1.40 -6.06
N ARG A 12 -1.44 -1.06 -5.27
CA ARG A 12 -0.08 -0.92 -5.78
C ARG A 12 0.49 -2.26 -6.19
N GLN A 13 1.15 -2.28 -7.36
CA GLN A 13 1.82 -3.46 -7.89
C GLN A 13 3.29 -3.56 -7.41
N GLY A 14 3.78 -4.79 -7.29
CA GLY A 14 5.17 -5.11 -6.91
C GLY A 14 5.38 -5.28 -5.40
N ASP A 15 6.63 -5.56 -5.04
CA ASP A 15 6.99 -5.82 -3.64
C ASP A 15 6.91 -4.56 -2.78
N ALA A 16 6.56 -4.76 -1.50
CA ALA A 16 6.67 -3.71 -0.50
C ALA A 16 8.13 -3.22 -0.40
N PRO A 17 8.36 -1.92 -0.16
CA PRO A 17 9.71 -1.41 0.02
C PRO A 17 10.39 -2.03 1.25
N GLU A 18 11.71 -1.91 1.30
CA GLU A 18 12.51 -2.36 2.43
C GLU A 18 12.00 -1.76 3.75
N TRP A 19 11.91 -2.62 4.76
CA TRP A 19 11.45 -2.23 6.09
C TRP A 19 12.41 -1.21 6.73
N PRO A 20 11.95 0.01 7.11
CA PRO A 20 12.85 1.10 7.48
C PRO A 20 13.18 1.17 8.99
N LEU A 21 12.68 0.23 9.80
CA LEU A 21 12.93 0.17 11.26
C LEU A 21 13.92 -0.97 11.57
N ALA A 22 14.53 -0.93 12.75
CA ALA A 22 15.65 -1.81 13.11
C ALA A 22 15.35 -3.32 13.04
N SER A 23 14.10 -3.71 13.30
CA SER A 23 13.64 -5.10 13.24
C SER A 23 12.16 -5.14 12.84
N MET A 24 11.72 -6.26 12.30
CA MET A 24 10.34 -6.54 11.91
C MET A 24 9.91 -7.87 12.54
N THR A 25 8.72 -7.91 13.12
CA THR A 25 8.10 -9.16 13.58
C THR A 25 7.34 -9.84 12.43
N SER A 26 7.02 -11.13 12.55
CA SER A 26 6.23 -11.84 11.52
C SER A 26 4.82 -11.25 11.33
N ALA A 27 4.20 -10.74 12.39
CA ALA A 27 2.91 -10.06 12.30
C ALA A 27 3.04 -8.73 11.52
N GLU A 28 4.11 -7.97 11.78
CA GLU A 28 4.41 -6.75 11.05
C GLU A 28 4.76 -7.02 9.59
N GLU A 29 5.43 -8.12 9.27
CA GLU A 29 5.73 -8.50 7.88
C GLU A 29 4.46 -8.70 7.05
N VAL A 30 3.49 -9.43 7.60
CA VAL A 30 2.19 -9.65 6.95
C VAL A 30 1.46 -8.31 6.78
N ALA A 31 1.32 -7.54 7.85
CA ALA A 31 0.64 -6.24 7.80
C ALA A 31 1.34 -5.25 6.86
N TRP A 32 2.68 -5.27 6.78
CA TRP A 32 3.47 -4.43 5.89
C TRP A 32 3.17 -4.74 4.44
N ARG A 33 3.22 -6.03 4.06
CA ARG A 33 2.89 -6.45 2.70
C ARG A 33 1.46 -6.07 2.33
N ASP A 34 0.51 -6.34 3.24
CA ASP A 34 -0.90 -6.09 2.97
C ASP A 34 -1.20 -4.59 2.84
N LEU A 35 -0.55 -3.73 3.66
CA LEU A 35 -0.64 -2.28 3.53
C LEU A 35 -0.10 -1.77 2.19
N TRP A 36 1.05 -2.27 1.75
CA TRP A 36 1.63 -1.86 0.47
C TRP A 36 0.91 -2.42 -0.75
N ALA A 37 0.00 -3.38 -0.58
CA ALA A 37 -0.89 -3.86 -1.64
C ALA A 37 -2.17 -3.03 -1.77
N THR A 38 -2.39 -2.02 -0.92
CA THR A 38 -3.61 -1.18 -0.98
C THR A 38 -3.55 -0.12 -2.10
N PRO A 39 -4.69 0.43 -2.55
CA PRO A 39 -4.72 1.59 -3.46
C PRO A 39 -3.93 2.81 -2.95
N GLN A 40 -4.01 3.07 -1.64
CA GLN A 40 -3.34 4.19 -0.97
C GLN A 40 -1.82 4.13 -1.13
N ALA A 41 -1.27 2.93 -1.25
CA ALA A 41 0.16 2.71 -1.41
C ALA A 41 0.75 3.34 -2.68
N GLU A 42 -0.05 3.56 -3.73
CA GLU A 42 0.37 4.31 -4.92
C GLU A 42 0.64 5.79 -4.59
N ALA A 43 -0.23 6.40 -3.76
CA ALA A 43 -0.01 7.76 -3.32
C ALA A 43 1.21 7.86 -2.39
N TRP A 44 1.41 6.89 -1.50
CA TRP A 44 2.58 6.85 -0.63
C TRP A 44 3.88 6.68 -1.42
N ALA A 45 3.86 5.87 -2.49
CA ALA A 45 5.00 5.67 -3.38
C ALA A 45 5.49 7.00 -3.99
N GLN A 46 4.55 7.85 -4.43
CA GLN A 46 4.85 9.15 -5.03
C GLN A 46 5.46 10.15 -4.03
N LEU A 47 5.16 10.01 -2.73
CA LEU A 47 5.75 10.82 -1.65
C LEU A 47 7.18 10.38 -1.28
N GLY A 48 7.61 9.20 -1.73
CA GLY A 48 8.96 8.69 -1.52
C GLY A 48 9.28 8.21 -0.11
N ILE A 49 10.57 8.18 0.23
CA ILE A 49 11.12 7.52 1.44
C ILE A 49 10.51 8.03 2.76
N GLY A 50 10.02 9.29 2.79
CA GLY A 50 9.37 9.87 3.95
C GLY A 50 8.08 9.13 4.33
N ALA A 51 7.28 8.72 3.35
CA ALA A 51 6.04 7.98 3.58
C ALA A 51 6.31 6.56 4.10
N VAL A 52 7.36 5.91 3.60
CA VAL A 52 7.73 4.53 3.98
C VAL A 52 7.89 4.39 5.50
N ARG A 53 8.62 5.33 6.13
CA ARG A 53 8.80 5.31 7.58
C ARG A 53 7.50 5.55 8.36
N VAL A 54 6.58 6.35 7.83
CA VAL A 54 5.27 6.61 8.47
C VAL A 54 4.38 5.38 8.42
N VAL A 55 4.29 4.71 7.26
CA VAL A 55 3.55 3.45 7.10
C VAL A 55 4.12 2.37 8.03
N ALA A 56 5.45 2.30 8.19
CA ALA A 56 6.07 1.30 9.06
C ALA A 56 5.76 1.54 10.54
N ARG A 57 5.68 2.81 10.96
CA ARG A 57 5.21 3.17 12.31
C ARG A 57 3.75 2.79 12.51
N TYR A 58 2.89 3.04 11.53
CA TYR A 58 1.49 2.63 11.58
C TYR A 58 1.35 1.11 11.71
N CYS A 59 2.03 0.35 10.86
CA CYS A 59 2.08 -1.11 10.90
C CYS A 59 2.43 -1.63 12.32
N ARG A 60 3.50 -1.10 12.93
CA ARG A 60 3.90 -1.46 14.29
C ARG A 60 2.83 -1.15 15.34
N LEU A 61 2.19 0.02 15.24
CA LEU A 61 1.14 0.44 16.17
C LEU A 61 -0.08 -0.47 16.08
N VAL A 62 -0.52 -0.82 14.87
CA VAL A 62 -1.65 -1.74 14.67
C VAL A 62 -1.33 -3.13 15.22
N CYS A 63 -0.18 -3.70 14.89
CA CYS A 63 0.20 -5.01 15.42
C CYS A 63 0.30 -5.01 16.96
N THR A 64 0.80 -3.93 17.56
CA THR A 64 0.87 -3.76 19.02
C THR A 64 -0.53 -3.66 19.64
N ALA A 65 -1.42 -2.88 19.02
CA ALA A 65 -2.81 -2.74 19.46
C ALA A 65 -3.56 -4.08 19.40
N GLU A 66 -3.47 -4.78 18.27
CA GLU A 66 -4.12 -6.08 18.05
C GLU A 66 -3.61 -7.16 19.01
N ALA A 67 -2.29 -7.27 19.20
CA ALA A 67 -1.72 -8.19 20.17
C ALA A 67 -2.22 -7.90 21.60
N SER A 68 -2.39 -6.61 21.96
CA SER A 68 -2.93 -6.22 23.25
C SER A 68 -4.43 -6.52 23.40
N MET A 69 -5.20 -6.57 22.32
CA MET A 69 -6.62 -6.93 22.33
C MET A 69 -6.83 -8.44 22.38
N ALA A 70 -5.93 -9.22 21.78
CA ALA A 70 -5.97 -10.69 21.84
C ALA A 70 -5.57 -11.24 23.22
N GLY A 71 -4.81 -10.46 24.00
CA GLY A 71 -4.34 -10.83 25.33
C GLY A 71 -4.90 -9.94 26.45
N LYS A 72 -4.14 -9.83 27.54
CA LYS A 72 -4.44 -8.86 28.61
C LYS A 72 -4.07 -7.46 28.13
N PRO A 73 -4.97 -6.46 28.21
CA PRO A 73 -4.67 -5.10 27.81
C PRO A 73 -3.42 -4.55 28.53
N THR A 74 -2.52 -3.95 27.75
CA THR A 74 -1.31 -3.27 28.26
C THR A 74 -1.42 -1.76 28.03
N VAL A 75 -0.74 -0.96 28.87
CA VAL A 75 -0.71 0.51 28.69
C VAL A 75 -0.20 0.88 27.29
N ALA A 76 0.87 0.21 26.83
CA ALA A 76 1.43 0.40 25.50
C ALA A 76 0.41 0.07 24.39
N GLY A 77 -0.35 -1.02 24.54
CA GLY A 77 -1.41 -1.40 23.61
C GLY A 77 -2.52 -0.37 23.52
N VAL A 78 -3.01 0.14 24.67
CA VAL A 78 -4.05 1.18 24.68
C VAL A 78 -3.56 2.48 24.04
N GLN A 79 -2.31 2.89 24.30
CA GLN A 79 -1.71 4.05 23.64
C GLN A 79 -1.56 3.83 22.13
N ALA A 80 -1.17 2.62 21.71
CA ALA A 80 -1.00 2.28 20.30
C ALA A 80 -2.31 2.43 19.52
N ILE A 81 -3.47 2.09 20.11
CA ILE A 81 -4.78 2.29 19.49
C ILE A 81 -5.03 3.77 19.15
N GLY A 82 -4.71 4.69 20.08
CA GLY A 82 -4.92 6.13 19.87
C GLY A 82 -4.03 6.68 18.74
N GLU A 83 -2.75 6.32 18.76
CA GLU A 83 -1.78 6.75 17.74
C GLU A 83 -2.05 6.12 16.37
N ALA A 84 -2.50 4.86 16.32
CA ALA A 84 -2.89 4.19 15.08
C ALA A 84 -4.01 4.96 14.36
N ARG A 85 -5.07 5.36 15.08
CA ARG A 85 -6.17 6.16 14.52
C ARG A 85 -5.71 7.49 13.92
N GLN A 86 -4.75 8.16 14.56
CA GLN A 86 -4.17 9.40 14.03
C GLN A 86 -3.39 9.17 12.74
N LEU A 87 -2.70 8.03 12.62
CA LEU A 87 -1.99 7.68 11.39
C LEU A 87 -2.92 7.16 10.29
N GLU A 88 -4.01 6.47 10.62
CA GLU A 88 -5.05 6.07 9.65
C GLU A 88 -5.56 7.28 8.86
N ASP A 89 -5.84 8.37 9.58
CA ASP A 89 -6.31 9.59 8.96
C ASP A 89 -5.24 10.30 8.11
N ARG A 90 -3.96 10.21 8.49
CA ARG A 90 -2.85 10.80 7.72
C ARG A 90 -2.48 9.98 6.50
N LEU A 91 -2.68 8.66 6.57
CA LEU A 91 -2.35 7.71 5.51
C LEU A 91 -3.49 7.51 4.50
N GLY A 92 -4.66 8.12 4.73
CA GLY A 92 -5.80 7.98 3.82
C GLY A 92 -6.50 6.62 3.93
N LEU A 93 -6.41 5.96 5.09
CA LEU A 93 -6.97 4.63 5.32
C LEU A 93 -8.45 4.66 5.74
N THR A 94 -8.98 5.85 6.06
CA THR A 94 -10.41 6.05 6.38
C THR A 94 -11.14 6.75 5.23
N PRO A 95 -12.45 6.52 5.02
CA PRO A 95 -13.22 7.23 4.00
C PRO A 95 -13.15 8.76 4.14
N MET A 96 -13.16 9.26 5.38
CA MET A 96 -13.04 10.69 5.64
C MET A 96 -11.64 11.22 5.34
N ALA A 97 -10.59 10.42 5.55
CA ALA A 97 -9.24 10.79 5.17
C ALA A 97 -9.06 10.81 3.65
N MET A 98 -9.57 9.80 2.93
CA MET A 98 -9.57 9.79 1.47
C MET A 98 -10.28 11.02 0.90
N LEU A 99 -11.46 11.37 1.43
CA LEU A 99 -12.17 12.59 1.03
C LEU A 99 -11.33 13.86 1.23
N ARG A 100 -10.66 14.00 2.38
CA ARG A 100 -9.81 15.17 2.69
C ARG A 100 -8.56 15.25 1.82
N LEU A 101 -7.95 14.09 1.51
CA LEU A 101 -6.81 13.98 0.62
C LEU A 101 -7.21 14.10 -0.86
N ARG A 102 -8.53 14.12 -1.15
CA ARG A 102 -9.11 14.04 -2.50
C ARG A 102 -8.60 12.82 -3.25
N TRP A 103 -8.59 11.68 -2.56
CA TRP A 103 -8.29 10.39 -3.13
C TRP A 103 -9.58 9.66 -3.43
N GLU A 104 -9.65 9.09 -4.62
CA GLU A 104 -10.77 8.28 -5.05
C GLU A 104 -10.22 6.98 -5.63
N VAL A 105 -10.73 5.85 -5.12
CA VAL A 105 -10.37 4.53 -5.65
C VAL A 105 -11.26 4.26 -6.85
N VAL A 106 -10.65 3.99 -8.01
CA VAL A 106 -11.34 3.72 -9.26
C VAL A 106 -10.92 2.37 -9.81
N ALA A 107 -11.85 1.67 -10.45
CA ALA A 107 -11.52 0.45 -11.19
C ALA A 107 -10.62 0.81 -12.38
N ASP A 108 -9.59 0.01 -12.65
CA ASP A 108 -8.69 0.28 -13.78
C ASP A 108 -9.36 -0.13 -15.10
N GLU A 109 -10.08 0.79 -15.73
CA GLU A 109 -10.59 0.59 -17.10
C GLU A 109 -9.45 0.46 -18.13
N LEU A 110 -8.22 0.91 -17.81
CA LEU A 110 -7.05 0.89 -18.69
C LEU A 110 -6.22 -0.40 -18.60
N ALA A 111 -6.22 -1.12 -17.47
CA ALA A 111 -5.63 -2.46 -17.36
C ALA A 111 -6.36 -3.47 -18.25
N ALA A 112 -7.69 -3.39 -18.33
CA ALA A 112 -8.48 -4.18 -19.26
C ALA A 112 -8.02 -3.93 -20.71
N ALA A 113 -7.80 -2.68 -21.10
CA ALA A 113 -7.36 -2.31 -22.45
C ALA A 113 -5.92 -2.73 -22.79
N ARG A 114 -4.99 -2.76 -21.81
CA ARG A 114 -3.60 -3.24 -22.05
C ARG A 114 -3.48 -4.76 -22.15
N SER A 115 -4.40 -5.48 -21.52
CA SER A 115 -4.47 -6.95 -21.58
C SER A 115 -4.97 -7.45 -22.93
N ASP A 116 -5.74 -6.64 -23.64
CA ASP A 116 -6.38 -6.97 -24.93
C ASP A 116 -5.56 -6.54 -26.15
N ALA A 117 -4.41 -5.90 -25.94
CA ALA A 117 -3.51 -5.53 -27.04
C ALA A 117 -2.76 -6.78 -27.55
N PRO A 118 -2.92 -7.17 -28.83
CA PRO A 118 -2.25 -8.34 -29.37
C PRO A 118 -0.72 -8.15 -29.34
N GLN A 119 -0.02 -9.06 -28.67
CA GLN A 119 1.45 -9.05 -28.65
C GLN A 119 2.00 -9.21 -30.07
N PRO A 120 2.99 -8.39 -30.49
CA PRO A 120 3.62 -8.55 -31.80
C PRO A 120 4.41 -9.86 -31.83
N VAL A 121 3.86 -10.85 -32.53
CA VAL A 121 4.56 -12.10 -32.88
C VAL A 121 5.78 -11.76 -33.72
N THR A 122 6.96 -11.84 -33.09
CA THR A 122 8.24 -11.74 -33.78
C THR A 122 8.41 -12.98 -34.67
N GLN A 123 8.12 -12.84 -35.96
CA GLN A 123 8.36 -13.90 -36.93
C GLN A 123 9.87 -14.05 -37.15
N ARG A 124 10.43 -15.13 -36.61
CA ARG A 124 11.83 -15.52 -36.77
C ARG A 124 12.06 -15.98 -38.22
N ARG A 125 12.74 -15.16 -39.02
CA ARG A 125 13.17 -15.52 -40.39
C ARG A 125 14.17 -16.67 -40.34
N ILE A 126 13.78 -17.83 -40.85
CA ILE A 126 14.66 -18.97 -41.06
C ILE A 126 15.48 -18.69 -42.34
N ARG A 127 16.81 -18.61 -42.21
CA ARG A 127 17.72 -18.60 -43.37
C ARG A 127 17.95 -20.04 -43.82
N ALA A 128 17.65 -20.33 -45.08
CA ALA A 128 18.12 -21.55 -45.75
C ALA A 128 19.62 -21.40 -46.06
N VAL A 129 20.37 -22.48 -45.86
CA VAL A 129 21.78 -22.62 -46.25
C VAL A 129 21.81 -23.58 -47.43
N GLU A 130 22.50 -23.16 -48.49
CA GLU A 130 22.80 -23.89 -49.72
C GLU A 130 24.04 -24.78 -49.54
#